data_AF-A0A8H3M050-F1
#
_entry.id   AF-A0A8H3M050-F1
#
_cell.length_a   1.000
_cell.length_b   1.000
_cell.length_c   1.000
_cell.angle_alpha   90.00
_cell.angle_beta   90.00
_cell.angle_gamma   90.00
#
_symmetry.space_group_name_H-M   'P 1'
#
loop_
_entity.id
_entity.type
_entity.pdbx_description
1 polymer ?
#
loop_
_entity_poly.entity_id
_entity_poly.type
_entity_poly.pdbx_seq_one_letter_code
_entity_poly.pdbx_strand_id
1 'polypeptide(L)'
;MRDLLSLKRFQFTFCLTDRDDYIVDWDLTWFTLNYSPSHDASFPAHHASRHYTFKFKLFLDDLPLLEKLKITRPDLYIDLLTCRSCCIRKEDLMHLILCSKRRTPMHQIFQSYQNHLFSKLREAGDLADVDPTPMIRKLSSLSCWSISSSNWSSYALIWGCLPKLFIDLFEELSIPRQSAMKVVAAIHNNFIQKLRRRIWNPRTYDKSRWKNAMHITLKLKTTPQPSNLPASTYVPFSSLPPPTHLVTSRDSRTDWFKNSMTQAFAGWDVDFYSGRVIRYYVSIVASTLVGIYQRGRSREI
;
A
#
# COMPACT_ATOMS: atom_id res chain seq x y z
N MET A 1 11.55 14.59 -7.86
CA MET A 1 10.31 14.47 -7.05
C MET A 1 9.18 15.35 -7.58
N ARG A 2 9.44 16.61 -7.90
CA ARG A 2 8.46 17.53 -8.53
C ARG A 2 7.76 16.91 -9.76
N ASP A 3 8.49 16.20 -10.62
CA ASP A 3 7.90 15.54 -11.81
C ASP A 3 6.95 14.39 -11.44
N LEU A 4 7.27 13.60 -10.42
CA LEU A 4 6.40 12.52 -9.94
C LEU A 4 5.08 13.06 -9.40
N LEU A 5 5.13 14.17 -8.65
CA LEU A 5 3.95 14.81 -8.06
C LEU A 5 3.05 15.49 -9.10
N SER A 6 3.56 15.73 -10.32
CA SER A 6 2.78 16.28 -11.43
C SER A 6 1.83 15.25 -12.08
N LEU A 7 2.04 13.96 -11.80
CA LEU A 7 1.20 12.89 -12.33
C LEU A 7 -0.24 13.01 -11.78
N LYS A 8 -1.23 12.74 -12.63
CA LYS A 8 -2.67 12.75 -12.25
C LYS A 8 -2.97 11.99 -10.95
N ARG A 9 -2.26 10.88 -10.72
CA ARG A 9 -2.43 10.05 -9.52
C ARG A 9 -2.07 10.76 -8.21
N PHE A 10 -1.24 11.81 -8.22
CA PHE A 10 -0.87 12.60 -7.04
C PHE A 10 -1.63 13.93 -6.92
N GLN A 11 -2.57 14.23 -7.82
CA GLN A 11 -3.36 15.47 -7.75
C GLN A 11 -4.21 15.57 -6.47
N PHE A 12 -4.52 14.46 -5.79
CA PHE A 12 -5.20 14.49 -4.50
C PHE A 12 -4.41 15.25 -3.42
N THR A 13 -3.08 15.40 -3.59
CA THR A 13 -2.25 16.14 -2.63
C THR A 13 -2.64 17.61 -2.53
N PHE A 14 -3.20 18.20 -3.60
CA PHE A 14 -3.77 19.55 -3.57
C PHE A 14 -4.98 19.67 -2.64
N CYS A 15 -5.69 18.56 -2.37
CA CYS A 15 -6.83 18.55 -1.46
C CYS A 15 -6.42 18.44 0.03
N LEU A 16 -5.14 18.23 0.34
CA LEU A 16 -4.65 18.02 1.72
C LEU A 16 -4.42 19.34 2.46
N THR A 17 -3.85 20.34 1.77
CA THR A 17 -3.46 21.63 2.36
C THR A 17 -4.63 22.57 2.58
N ASP A 18 -5.72 22.40 1.83
CA ASP A 18 -6.87 23.32 1.85
C ASP A 18 -7.90 23.00 2.96
N ARG A 19 -7.84 21.79 3.56
CA ARG A 19 -8.89 21.31 4.49
C ARG A 19 -8.41 20.69 5.80
N ASP A 20 -7.22 20.08 5.82
CA ASP A 20 -6.82 19.14 6.89
C ASP A 20 -5.53 19.54 7.62
N ASP A 21 -4.91 20.69 7.29
CA ASP A 21 -3.56 21.09 7.72
C ASP A 21 -2.51 19.96 7.55
N TYR A 22 -2.77 19.05 6.61
CA TYR A 22 -1.97 17.86 6.39
C TYR A 22 -0.84 18.17 5.40
N ILE A 23 0.31 18.55 5.94
CA ILE A 23 1.51 18.82 5.15
C ILE A 23 2.31 17.53 4.99
N VAL A 24 2.46 17.06 3.75
CA VAL A 24 3.24 15.85 3.44
C VAL A 24 4.73 16.14 3.60
N ASP A 25 5.41 15.32 4.41
CA ASP A 25 6.87 15.27 4.47
C ASP A 25 7.37 14.25 3.44
N TRP A 26 7.88 14.78 2.34
CA TRP A 26 8.32 13.97 1.23
C TRP A 26 9.62 13.21 1.48
N ASP A 27 10.50 13.73 2.33
CA ASP A 27 11.74 13.05 2.71
C ASP A 27 11.43 11.84 3.60
N LEU A 28 10.54 12.02 4.59
CA LEU A 28 10.02 10.93 5.41
C LEU A 28 9.27 9.90 4.56
N THR A 29 8.41 10.36 3.65
CA THR A 29 7.66 9.49 2.73
C THR A 29 8.61 8.61 1.92
N TRP A 30 9.62 9.22 1.28
CA TRP A 30 10.58 8.51 0.46
C TRP A 30 11.47 7.57 1.27
N PHE A 31 11.92 8.02 2.45
CA PHE A 31 12.68 7.19 3.37
C PHE A 31 11.87 5.95 3.78
N THR A 32 10.59 6.12 4.12
CA THR A 32 9.71 5.03 4.54
C THR A 32 9.42 4.04 3.41
N LEU A 33 9.23 4.52 2.17
CA LEU A 33 9.06 3.66 1.01
C LEU A 33 10.27 2.73 0.83
N ASN A 34 11.48 3.27 0.97
CA ASN A 34 12.73 2.52 0.85
C ASN A 34 13.14 1.77 2.12
N TYR A 35 12.52 2.05 3.27
CA TYR A 35 12.85 1.41 4.53
C TYR A 35 12.56 -0.08 4.47
N SER A 36 13.59 -0.89 4.70
CA SER A 36 13.51 -2.32 4.95
C SER A 36 13.93 -2.58 6.38
N PRO A 37 13.12 -3.26 7.21
CA PRO A 37 13.58 -3.68 8.53
C PRO A 37 14.81 -4.58 8.36
N SER A 38 15.80 -4.44 9.25
CA SER A 38 16.81 -5.46 9.46
C SER A 38 16.09 -6.73 9.91
N HIS A 39 16.10 -7.75 9.06
CA HIS A 39 15.44 -9.01 9.34
C HIS A 39 16.37 -9.91 10.15
N ASP A 40 15.86 -10.52 11.23
CA ASP A 40 16.48 -11.72 11.78
C ASP A 40 16.53 -12.80 10.69
N ALA A 41 17.54 -13.68 10.75
CA ALA A 41 17.82 -14.73 9.76
C ALA A 41 16.63 -15.66 9.43
N SER A 42 15.54 -15.59 10.20
CA SER A 42 14.28 -16.30 10.01
C SER A 42 13.28 -15.64 9.04
N PHE A 43 13.57 -14.45 8.47
CA PHE A 43 12.70 -13.80 7.49
C PHE A 43 13.19 -14.06 6.05
N PRO A 44 12.48 -14.89 5.26
CA PRO A 44 12.88 -15.17 3.89
C PRO A 44 12.92 -13.91 3.01
N ALA A 45 13.99 -13.75 2.22
CA ALA A 45 14.17 -12.64 1.26
C ALA A 45 12.96 -12.42 0.32
N HIS A 46 12.22 -13.49 0.00
CA HIS A 46 11.01 -13.40 -0.81
C HIS A 46 9.86 -12.64 -0.12
N HIS A 47 9.72 -12.72 1.20
CA HIS A 47 8.69 -11.99 1.94
C HIS A 47 8.98 -10.49 1.99
N ALA A 48 10.26 -10.13 2.15
CA ALA A 48 10.74 -8.75 2.08
C ALA A 48 10.46 -8.14 0.71
N SER A 49 10.84 -8.84 -0.37
CA SER A 49 10.56 -8.43 -1.75
C SER A 49 9.06 -8.25 -2.04
N ARG A 50 8.21 -9.17 -1.56
CA ARG A 50 6.75 -9.06 -1.66
C ARG A 50 6.19 -7.85 -0.92
N HIS A 51 6.76 -7.50 0.23
CA HIS A 51 6.30 -6.38 1.03
C HIS A 51 6.71 -5.06 0.38
N TYR A 52 7.96 -4.97 -0.07
CA TYR A 52 8.48 -3.82 -0.83
C TYR A 52 7.64 -3.55 -2.08
N THR A 53 7.39 -4.57 -2.91
CA THR A 53 6.55 -4.43 -4.12
C THR A 53 5.14 -3.95 -3.79
N PHE A 54 4.54 -4.46 -2.71
CA PHE A 54 3.21 -4.03 -2.29
C PHE A 54 3.19 -2.55 -1.86
N LYS A 55 4.19 -2.08 -1.12
CA LYS A 55 4.33 -0.66 -0.73
C LYS A 55 4.33 0.26 -1.95
N PHE A 56 5.19 -0.03 -2.92
CA PHE A 56 5.30 0.80 -4.13
C PHE A 56 4.04 0.76 -4.98
N LYS A 57 3.42 -0.42 -5.16
CA LYS A 57 2.16 -0.51 -5.92
C LYS A 57 1.02 0.22 -5.21
N LEU A 58 0.99 0.22 -3.88
CA LEU A 58 0.00 1.00 -3.12
C LEU A 58 0.24 2.50 -3.29
N PHE A 59 1.49 2.96 -3.11
CA PHE A 59 1.87 4.37 -3.25
C PHE A 59 1.63 4.92 -4.67
N LEU A 60 1.81 4.08 -5.69
CA LEU A 60 1.62 4.46 -7.08
C LEU A 60 0.18 4.19 -7.59
N ASP A 61 -0.74 3.69 -6.78
CA ASP A 61 -2.07 3.25 -7.25
C ASP A 61 -2.01 2.25 -8.44
N ASP A 62 -1.05 1.33 -8.38
CA ASP A 62 -0.78 0.27 -9.37
C ASP A 62 -1.14 -1.12 -8.83
N LEU A 63 -1.95 -1.18 -7.77
CA LEU A 63 -2.49 -2.45 -7.29
C LEU A 63 -3.44 -3.05 -8.36
N PRO A 64 -3.38 -4.38 -8.61
CA PRO A 64 -4.20 -5.04 -9.63
C PRO A 64 -5.66 -5.22 -9.15
N LEU A 65 -6.35 -4.09 -9.01
CA LEU A 65 -7.78 -3.92 -8.73
C LEU A 65 -8.60 -4.21 -9.99
N LEU A 66 -9.89 -4.53 -9.84
CA LEU A 66 -10.72 -4.91 -10.99
C LEU A 66 -10.74 -3.84 -12.08
N GLU A 67 -10.85 -2.57 -11.71
CA GLU A 67 -10.76 -1.45 -12.65
C GLU A 67 -9.47 -1.46 -13.47
N LYS A 68 -8.32 -1.56 -12.80
CA LYS A 68 -7.01 -1.55 -13.47
C LYS A 68 -6.86 -2.78 -14.37
N LEU A 69 -7.31 -3.94 -13.91
CA LEU A 69 -7.29 -5.18 -14.70
C LEU A 69 -8.12 -5.04 -15.97
N LYS A 70 -9.32 -4.47 -15.89
CA LYS A 70 -10.19 -4.23 -17.06
C LYS A 70 -9.55 -3.26 -18.05
N ILE A 71 -8.88 -2.21 -17.58
CA ILE A 71 -8.17 -1.27 -18.45
C ILE A 71 -7.03 -1.99 -19.19
N THR A 72 -6.24 -2.81 -18.48
CA THR A 72 -5.09 -3.51 -19.09
C THR A 72 -5.49 -4.63 -20.05
N ARG A 73 -6.57 -5.37 -19.76
CA ARG A 73 -7.07 -6.49 -20.58
C ARG A 73 -8.60 -6.47 -20.68
N PRO A 74 -9.16 -5.54 -21.47
CA PRO A 74 -10.61 -5.37 -21.58
C PRO A 74 -11.30 -6.59 -22.20
N ASP A 75 -10.55 -7.39 -22.95
CA ASP A 75 -10.96 -8.65 -23.57
C ASP A 75 -11.12 -9.80 -22.57
N LEU A 76 -10.37 -9.78 -21.45
CA LEU A 76 -10.38 -10.86 -20.45
C LEU A 76 -11.31 -10.62 -19.27
N TYR A 77 -11.56 -9.37 -18.91
CA TYR A 77 -12.31 -9.03 -17.71
C TYR A 77 -13.67 -8.44 -18.09
N ILE A 78 -14.73 -8.87 -17.38
CA ILE A 78 -16.08 -8.33 -17.57
C ILE A 78 -16.23 -6.92 -17.00
N ASP A 79 -17.27 -6.21 -17.41
CA ASP A 79 -17.54 -4.83 -16.96
C ASP A 79 -18.15 -4.73 -15.56
N LEU A 80 -18.60 -5.85 -14.98
CA LEU A 80 -19.13 -5.85 -13.61
C LEU A 80 -17.99 -5.90 -12.60
N LEU A 81 -17.44 -4.71 -12.30
CA LEU A 81 -16.27 -4.50 -11.45
C LEU A 81 -16.60 -4.33 -9.97
N THR A 82 -17.69 -4.93 -9.50
CA THR A 82 -18.16 -4.75 -8.11
C THR A 82 -17.22 -5.38 -7.09
N CYS A 83 -17.10 -4.72 -5.95
CA CYS A 83 -16.35 -5.20 -4.80
C CYS A 83 -16.92 -6.51 -4.28
N ARG A 84 -16.07 -7.54 -4.17
CA ARG A 84 -16.46 -8.85 -3.64
C ARG A 84 -17.08 -8.81 -2.26
N SER A 85 -16.59 -7.90 -1.40
CA SER A 85 -17.00 -7.89 0.00
C SER A 85 -18.40 -7.31 0.19
N CYS A 86 -18.75 -6.21 -0.49
CA CYS A 86 -20.06 -5.56 -0.32
C CYS A 86 -21.03 -5.79 -1.47
N CYS A 87 -20.56 -6.21 -2.65
CA CYS A 87 -21.33 -6.41 -3.87
C CYS A 87 -22.07 -5.17 -4.41
N ILE A 88 -21.85 -3.98 -3.83
CA ILE A 88 -22.62 -2.76 -4.13
C ILE A 88 -21.82 -1.78 -5.01
N ARG A 89 -20.60 -1.44 -4.59
CA ARG A 89 -19.78 -0.43 -5.28
C ARG A 89 -18.67 -1.06 -6.11
N LYS A 90 -18.21 -0.33 -7.13
CA LYS A 90 -17.02 -0.66 -7.92
C LYS A 90 -15.80 -0.84 -7.01
N GLU A 91 -14.96 -1.82 -7.33
CA GLU A 91 -13.68 -2.04 -6.66
C GLU A 91 -12.59 -1.17 -7.26
N ASP A 92 -12.43 0.01 -6.69
CA ASP A 92 -11.24 0.87 -6.82
C ASP A 92 -10.43 0.88 -5.51
N LEU A 93 -9.34 1.63 -5.47
CA LEU A 93 -8.46 1.66 -4.30
C LEU A 93 -9.16 2.30 -3.11
N MET A 94 -9.94 3.36 -3.33
CA MET A 94 -10.69 4.03 -2.26
C MET A 94 -11.70 3.07 -1.63
N HIS A 95 -12.47 2.36 -2.44
CA HIS A 95 -13.47 1.42 -1.96
C HIS A 95 -12.85 0.15 -1.36
N LEU A 96 -11.68 -0.30 -1.84
CA LEU A 96 -10.95 -1.41 -1.21
C LEU A 96 -10.71 -1.14 0.30
N ILE A 97 -10.43 0.12 0.63
CA ILE A 97 -10.16 0.63 1.97
C ILE A 97 -11.47 0.94 2.72
N LEU A 98 -12.39 1.68 2.08
CA LEU A 98 -13.61 2.17 2.72
C LEU A 98 -14.76 1.18 2.79
N CYS A 99 -14.63 0.01 2.15
CA CYS A 99 -15.70 -0.97 2.10
C CYS A 99 -16.27 -1.23 3.50
N SER A 100 -17.58 -1.07 3.67
CA SER A 100 -18.26 -1.19 4.97
C SER A 100 -18.00 -2.57 5.62
N LYS A 101 -17.90 -3.62 4.80
CA LYS A 101 -17.58 -4.99 5.24
C LYS A 101 -16.13 -5.19 5.69
N ARG A 102 -15.27 -4.17 5.56
CA ARG A 102 -13.87 -4.14 6.00
C ARG A 102 -13.61 -3.06 7.05
N ARG A 103 -14.66 -2.38 7.54
CA ARG A 103 -14.54 -1.29 8.51
C ARG A 103 -13.83 -1.73 9.79
N THR A 104 -14.21 -2.86 10.37
CA THR A 104 -13.62 -3.38 11.61
C THR A 104 -12.11 -3.66 11.47
N PRO A 105 -11.64 -4.46 10.49
CA PRO A 105 -10.20 -4.67 10.35
C PRO A 105 -9.44 -3.38 10.03
N MET A 106 -10.01 -2.45 9.26
CA MET A 106 -9.39 -1.15 9.00
C MET A 106 -9.24 -0.30 10.26
N HIS A 107 -10.29 -0.20 11.07
CA HIS A 107 -10.23 0.50 12.36
C HIS A 107 -9.16 -0.09 13.27
N GLN A 108 -9.08 -1.41 13.37
CA GLN A 108 -8.05 -2.08 14.19
C GLN A 108 -6.63 -1.80 13.69
N ILE A 109 -6.44 -1.73 12.37
CA ILE A 109 -5.15 -1.40 11.77
C ILE A 109 -4.73 0.04 12.13
N PHE A 110 -5.65 0.99 11.97
CA PHE A 110 -5.41 2.40 12.29
C PHE A 110 -5.17 2.63 13.78
N GLN A 111 -6.02 2.06 14.64
CA GLN A 111 -5.86 2.13 16.08
C GLN A 111 -4.49 1.57 16.50
N SER A 112 -4.08 0.45 15.92
CA SER A 112 -2.77 -0.10 16.21
C SER A 112 -1.61 0.78 15.72
N TYR A 113 -1.75 1.47 14.60
CA TYR A 113 -0.75 2.46 14.14
C TYR A 113 -0.64 3.57 15.19
N GLN A 114 -1.77 4.21 15.50
CA GLN A 114 -1.82 5.33 16.43
C GLN A 114 -1.23 4.96 17.80
N ASN A 115 -1.58 3.79 18.34
CA ASN A 115 -1.04 3.29 19.60
C ASN A 115 0.48 3.07 19.57
N HIS A 116 1.05 2.60 18.45
CA HIS A 116 2.50 2.46 18.34
C HIS A 116 3.21 3.82 18.34
N LEU A 117 2.62 4.83 17.67
CA LEU A 117 3.17 6.19 17.74
C LEU A 117 3.08 6.76 19.15
N PHE A 118 1.94 6.60 19.83
CA PHE A 118 1.79 7.01 21.24
C PHE A 118 2.82 6.34 22.14
N SER A 119 3.02 5.03 21.99
CA SER A 119 4.04 4.29 22.74
C SER A 119 5.44 4.88 22.53
N LYS A 120 5.81 5.17 21.28
CA LYS A 120 7.13 5.74 20.97
C LYS A 120 7.31 7.18 21.40
N LEU A 121 6.26 7.99 21.37
CA LEU A 121 6.29 9.34 21.95
C LEU A 121 6.42 9.29 23.48
N ARG A 122 5.77 8.34 24.16
CA ARG A 122 5.94 8.13 25.60
C ARG A 122 7.38 7.74 25.94
N GLU A 123 7.91 6.73 25.26
CA GLU A 123 9.31 6.31 25.44
C GLU A 123 10.30 7.46 25.21
N ALA A 124 10.06 8.30 24.18
CA ALA A 124 10.90 9.47 23.92
C ALA A 124 10.77 10.55 25.00
N GLY A 125 9.55 10.79 25.51
CA GLY A 125 9.30 11.71 26.62
C GLY A 125 9.99 11.27 27.90
N ASP A 126 9.86 9.99 28.25
CA ASP A 126 10.51 9.39 29.42
C ASP A 126 12.04 9.51 29.35
N LEU A 127 12.62 9.32 28.15
CA LEU A 127 14.07 9.46 27.93
C LEU A 127 14.55 10.93 27.97
N ALA A 128 13.69 11.87 27.58
CA ALA A 128 14.00 13.29 27.56
C ALA A 128 13.68 14.00 28.89
N ASP A 129 13.05 13.30 29.84
CA ASP A 129 12.45 13.90 31.05
C ASP A 129 11.46 15.05 30.72
N VAL A 130 10.64 14.83 29.68
CA VAL A 130 9.64 15.78 29.18
C VAL A 130 8.27 15.11 29.11
N ASP A 131 7.22 15.77 29.60
CA ASP A 131 5.84 15.27 29.49
C ASP A 131 5.42 15.14 28.00
N PRO A 132 5.15 13.91 27.49
CA PRO A 132 4.77 13.69 26.09
C PRO A 132 3.30 13.99 25.81
N THR A 133 2.50 14.33 26.83
CA THR A 133 1.04 14.53 26.72
C THR A 133 0.64 15.59 25.68
N PRO A 134 1.31 16.75 25.57
CA PRO A 134 0.98 17.73 24.53
C PRO A 134 1.15 17.16 23.11
N MET A 135 2.21 16.37 22.89
CA MET A 135 2.53 15.75 21.59
C MET A 135 1.53 14.65 21.25
N ILE A 136 1.14 13.84 22.24
CA ILE A 136 0.09 12.82 22.09
C ILE A 136 -1.25 13.49 21.74
N ARG A 137 -1.60 14.62 22.36
CA ARG A 137 -2.82 15.37 22.06
C ARG A 137 -2.81 15.93 20.64
N LYS A 138 -1.72 16.58 20.23
CA LYS A 138 -1.51 17.05 18.84
C LYS A 138 -1.68 15.89 17.86
N LEU A 139 -1.01 14.77 18.12
CA LEU A 139 -1.11 13.57 17.28
C LEU A 139 -2.55 13.04 17.21
N SER A 140 -3.24 12.93 18.34
CA SER A 140 -4.63 12.43 18.42
C SER A 140 -5.63 13.28 17.64
N SER A 141 -5.36 14.58 17.52
CA SER A 141 -6.24 15.54 16.83
C SER A 141 -6.14 15.51 15.31
N LEU A 142 -5.15 14.81 14.73
CA LEU A 142 -5.00 14.73 13.28
C LEU A 142 -6.22 14.12 12.61
N SER A 143 -6.70 14.77 11.55
CA SER A 143 -7.84 14.30 10.77
C SER A 143 -7.57 12.95 10.09
N CYS A 144 -6.30 12.59 9.83
CA CYS A 144 -5.95 11.37 9.12
C CYS A 144 -6.38 10.06 9.81
N TRP A 145 -6.73 10.11 11.11
CA TRP A 145 -7.24 8.94 11.83
C TRP A 145 -8.69 8.58 11.47
N SER A 146 -9.46 9.52 10.91
CA SER A 146 -10.87 9.32 10.57
C SER A 146 -11.05 8.83 9.14
N ILE A 147 -11.41 7.56 8.96
CA ILE A 147 -11.57 6.95 7.65
C ILE A 147 -12.93 7.35 7.03
N SER A 148 -12.93 8.20 6.01
CA SER A 148 -14.14 8.61 5.30
C SER A 148 -13.86 8.88 3.81
N SER A 149 -14.91 8.95 2.98
CA SER A 149 -14.75 9.22 1.54
C SER A 149 -14.35 10.66 1.22
N SER A 150 -14.57 11.59 2.15
CA SER A 150 -14.26 13.01 1.99
C SER A 150 -12.95 13.42 2.67
N ASN A 151 -12.33 12.53 3.44
CA ASN A 151 -11.14 12.84 4.22
C ASN A 151 -9.86 12.41 3.48
N TRP A 152 -9.29 13.35 2.72
CA TRP A 152 -8.07 13.12 1.94
C TRP A 152 -6.84 12.82 2.79
N SER A 153 -6.74 13.37 4.01
CA SER A 153 -5.61 13.07 4.91
C SER A 153 -5.53 11.59 5.28
N SER A 154 -6.67 10.93 5.49
CA SER A 154 -6.72 9.48 5.76
C SER A 154 -6.25 8.66 4.56
N TYR A 155 -6.58 9.10 3.35
CA TYR A 155 -6.11 8.47 2.10
C TYR A 155 -4.62 8.67 1.89
N ALA A 156 -4.11 9.89 2.12
CA ALA A 156 -2.69 10.21 2.03
C ALA A 156 -1.87 9.26 2.90
N LEU A 157 -2.28 9.10 4.17
CA LEU A 157 -1.61 8.21 5.10
C LEU A 157 -1.60 6.75 4.62
N ILE A 158 -2.72 6.25 4.06
CA ILE A 158 -2.80 4.87 3.55
C ILE A 158 -1.93 4.68 2.32
N TRP A 159 -1.89 5.66 1.43
CA TRP A 159 -1.04 5.65 0.24
C TRP A 159 0.45 5.75 0.59
N GLY A 160 0.78 6.15 1.82
CA GLY A 160 2.15 6.27 2.31
C GLY A 160 2.72 7.68 2.19
N CYS A 161 1.91 8.69 1.87
CA CYS A 161 2.27 10.09 1.99
C CYS A 161 2.15 10.49 3.47
N LEU A 162 3.28 10.65 4.16
CA LEU A 162 3.31 10.82 5.61
C LEU A 162 3.30 12.29 6.01
N PRO A 163 2.66 12.66 7.14
CA PRO A 163 2.59 14.05 7.57
C PRO A 163 3.89 14.47 8.24
N LYS A 164 4.30 15.72 8.01
CA LYS A 164 5.46 16.35 8.66
C LYS A 164 5.34 16.34 10.18
N LEU A 165 4.11 16.53 10.68
CA LEU A 165 3.84 16.51 12.13
C LEU A 165 4.36 15.23 12.80
N PHE A 166 4.42 14.08 12.11
CA PHE A 166 4.97 12.87 12.72
C PHE A 166 6.42 13.04 13.15
N ILE A 167 7.23 13.84 12.45
CA ILE A 167 8.63 14.09 12.81
C ILE A 167 8.73 15.25 13.79
N ASP A 168 8.00 16.34 13.55
CA ASP A 168 8.03 17.53 14.39
C ASP A 168 7.75 17.19 15.87
N LEU A 169 6.83 16.25 16.14
CA LEU A 169 6.52 15.79 17.49
C LEU A 169 7.68 15.08 18.20
N PHE A 170 8.56 14.38 17.47
CA PHE A 170 9.75 13.76 18.05
C PHE A 170 10.88 14.79 18.19
N GLU A 171 10.99 15.75 17.26
CA GLU A 171 11.97 16.84 17.38
C GLU A 171 11.67 17.74 18.59
N GLU A 172 10.38 17.97 18.92
CA GLU A 172 9.95 18.62 20.18
C GLU A 172 10.44 17.87 21.44
N LEU A 173 10.71 16.58 21.33
CA LEU A 173 11.29 15.72 22.38
C LEU A 173 12.82 15.60 22.27
N SER A 174 13.46 16.52 21.55
CA SER A 174 14.91 16.50 21.28
C SER A 174 15.41 15.23 20.58
N ILE A 175 14.53 14.46 19.94
CA ILE A 175 14.93 13.30 19.15
C ILE A 175 15.42 13.78 17.78
N PRO A 176 16.64 13.38 17.35
CA PRO A 176 17.15 13.77 16.04
C PRO A 176 16.23 13.28 14.91
N ARG A 177 16.01 14.14 13.90
CA ARG A 177 15.20 13.86 12.70
C ARG A 177 15.44 12.47 12.12
N GLN A 178 16.70 12.08 11.94
CA GLN A 178 17.07 10.79 11.35
C GLN A 178 16.62 9.59 12.19
N SER A 179 16.62 9.73 13.51
CA SER A 179 16.13 8.70 14.44
C SER A 179 14.60 8.64 14.41
N ALA A 180 13.93 9.79 14.41
CA ALA A 180 12.48 9.87 14.26
C ALA A 180 12.00 9.24 12.94
N MET A 181 12.69 9.52 11.82
CA MET A 181 12.38 8.91 10.51
C MET A 181 12.45 7.39 10.55
N LYS A 182 13.45 6.79 11.22
CA LYS A 182 13.55 5.33 11.41
C LYS A 182 12.37 4.77 12.21
N VAL A 183 12.00 5.43 13.30
CA VAL A 183 10.88 5.04 14.16
C VAL A 183 9.57 5.07 13.38
N VAL A 184 9.27 6.20 12.74
CA VAL A 184 8.04 6.38 11.96
C VAL A 184 7.99 5.40 10.78
N ALA A 185 9.11 5.19 10.08
CA ALA A 185 9.17 4.25 8.97
C ALA A 185 8.93 2.80 9.42
N ALA A 186 9.44 2.40 10.58
CA ALA A 186 9.19 1.08 11.15
C ALA A 186 7.72 0.87 11.51
N ILE A 187 7.09 1.86 12.14
CA ILE A 187 5.66 1.82 12.49
C ILE A 187 4.81 1.79 11.21
N HIS A 188 5.13 2.62 10.22
CA HIS A 188 4.40 2.65 8.96
C HIS A 188 4.54 1.33 8.17
N ASN A 189 5.73 0.73 8.13
CA ASN A 189 5.92 -0.60 7.54
C ASN A 189 5.07 -1.66 8.24
N ASN A 190 4.95 -1.62 9.57
CA ASN A 190 4.05 -2.51 10.32
C ASN A 190 2.59 -2.29 9.91
N PHE A 191 2.16 -1.04 9.76
CA PHE A 191 0.83 -0.69 9.25
C PHE A 191 0.58 -1.28 7.86
N ILE A 192 1.49 -1.07 6.90
CA ILE A 192 1.40 -1.65 5.55
C ILE A 192 1.37 -3.19 5.61
N GLN A 193 2.17 -3.80 6.48
CA GLN A 193 2.15 -5.25 6.64
C GLN A 193 0.79 -5.76 7.12
N LYS A 194 0.17 -5.08 8.08
CA LYS A 194 -1.18 -5.41 8.58
C LYS A 194 -2.25 -5.19 7.51
N LEU A 195 -2.20 -4.08 6.78
CA LEU A 195 -3.07 -3.81 5.63
C LEU A 195 -2.96 -4.92 4.59
N ARG A 196 -1.73 -5.30 4.23
CA ARG A 196 -1.48 -6.39 3.27
C ARG A 196 -2.07 -7.71 3.76
N ARG A 197 -1.83 -8.08 5.01
CA ARG A 197 -2.25 -9.39 5.55
C ARG A 197 -3.75 -9.49 5.78
N ARG A 198 -4.39 -8.43 6.26
CA ARG A 198 -5.81 -8.45 6.69
C ARG A 198 -6.78 -8.01 5.59
N ILE A 199 -6.34 -7.21 4.62
CA ILE A 199 -7.19 -6.66 3.56
C ILE A 199 -6.78 -7.20 2.18
N TRP A 200 -5.52 -6.99 1.80
CA TRP A 200 -5.07 -7.29 0.44
C TRP A 200 -4.99 -8.79 0.14
N ASN A 201 -4.43 -9.58 1.06
CA ASN A 201 -4.22 -11.02 0.88
C ASN A 201 -5.56 -11.78 0.76
N PRO A 202 -6.57 -11.58 1.64
CA PRO A 202 -7.88 -12.21 1.48
C PRO A 202 -8.53 -11.85 0.15
N ARG A 203 -8.51 -10.57 -0.23
CA ARG A 203 -9.03 -10.14 -1.54
C ARG A 203 -8.30 -10.80 -2.71
N THR A 204 -6.98 -10.93 -2.63
CA THR A 204 -6.17 -11.56 -3.68
C THR A 204 -6.45 -13.06 -3.78
N TYR A 205 -6.69 -13.72 -2.65
CA TYR A 205 -7.12 -15.11 -2.61
C TYR A 205 -8.46 -15.30 -3.33
N ASP A 206 -9.47 -14.49 -3.00
CA ASP A 206 -10.77 -14.52 -3.67
C ASP A 206 -10.62 -14.28 -5.17
N LYS A 207 -9.82 -13.28 -5.57
CA LYS A 207 -9.55 -12.99 -6.98
C LYS A 207 -8.96 -14.20 -7.70
N SER A 208 -8.05 -14.92 -7.05
CA SER A 208 -7.43 -16.13 -7.62
C SER A 208 -8.48 -17.22 -7.85
N ARG A 209 -9.37 -17.46 -6.88
CA ARG A 209 -10.48 -18.42 -7.02
C ARG A 209 -11.42 -18.05 -8.16
N TRP A 210 -11.76 -16.77 -8.28
CA TRP A 210 -12.60 -16.27 -9.36
C TRP A 210 -11.96 -16.48 -10.72
N LYS A 211 -10.69 -16.10 -10.89
CA LYS A 211 -9.96 -16.32 -12.15
C LYS A 211 -9.90 -17.79 -12.53
N ASN A 212 -9.72 -18.69 -11.55
CA ASN A 212 -9.73 -20.13 -11.78
C ASN A 212 -11.10 -20.63 -12.24
N ALA A 213 -12.19 -20.18 -11.61
CA ALA A 213 -13.56 -20.53 -12.00
C ALA A 213 -13.93 -20.00 -13.39
N MET A 214 -13.39 -18.85 -13.80
CA MET A 214 -13.58 -18.30 -15.15
C MET A 214 -12.60 -18.87 -16.19
N HIS A 215 -11.75 -19.82 -15.82
CA HIS A 215 -10.67 -20.35 -16.67
C HIS A 215 -9.75 -19.26 -17.27
N ILE A 216 -9.53 -18.16 -16.53
CA ILE A 216 -8.58 -17.11 -16.91
C ILE A 216 -7.15 -17.58 -16.61
N THR A 217 -6.56 -18.29 -17.57
CA THR A 217 -5.20 -18.85 -17.46
C THR A 217 -4.09 -17.82 -17.68
N LEU A 218 -2.85 -18.16 -17.29
CA LEU A 218 -1.67 -17.34 -17.58
C LEU A 218 -1.43 -17.14 -19.08
N LYS A 219 -1.68 -18.17 -19.88
CA LYS A 219 -1.57 -18.12 -21.35
C LYS A 219 -2.46 -17.02 -21.92
N LEU A 220 -3.72 -16.96 -21.47
CA LEU A 220 -4.66 -15.92 -21.88
C LEU A 220 -4.17 -14.51 -21.55
N LYS A 221 -3.55 -14.32 -20.37
CA LYS A 221 -3.00 -13.02 -19.93
C LYS A 221 -1.78 -12.54 -20.72
N THR A 222 -1.04 -13.45 -21.37
CA THR A 222 0.23 -13.14 -22.04
C THR A 222 0.14 -13.15 -23.56
N THR A 223 -0.94 -13.67 -24.12
CA THR A 223 -1.15 -13.74 -25.58
C THR A 223 -1.73 -12.41 -26.11
N PRO A 224 -1.17 -11.81 -27.19
CA PRO A 224 -1.80 -10.74 -27.95
C PRO A 224 -3.05 -11.28 -28.69
N GLN A 225 -4.19 -10.60 -28.59
CA GLN A 225 -5.54 -11.06 -29.00
C GLN A 225 -5.60 -11.53 -30.49
N PRO A 226 -6.46 -12.52 -30.91
CA PRO A 226 -7.74 -12.93 -30.32
C PRO A 226 -7.96 -14.45 -30.09
N SER A 227 -8.90 -14.75 -29.17
CA SER A 227 -9.77 -15.92 -29.29
C SER A 227 -11.16 -15.55 -28.78
N ASN A 228 -12.19 -16.23 -29.29
CA ASN A 228 -13.59 -16.11 -28.91
C ASN A 228 -13.77 -16.48 -27.43
N LEU A 229 -13.40 -15.57 -26.54
CA LEU A 229 -13.43 -15.78 -25.11
C LEU A 229 -14.87 -15.77 -24.64
N PRO A 230 -15.28 -16.69 -23.77
CA PRO A 230 -16.64 -16.77 -23.28
C PRO A 230 -16.86 -15.73 -22.17
N ALA A 231 -16.39 -14.49 -22.35
CA ALA A 231 -16.62 -13.41 -21.39
C ALA A 231 -18.13 -13.19 -21.13
N SER A 232 -18.98 -13.55 -22.11
CA SER A 232 -20.43 -13.61 -21.96
C SER A 232 -20.93 -14.64 -20.93
N THR A 233 -20.15 -15.67 -20.60
CA THR A 233 -20.49 -16.67 -19.57
C THR A 233 -19.86 -16.37 -18.22
N TYR A 234 -18.99 -15.36 -18.14
CA TYR A 234 -18.30 -15.04 -16.89
C TYR A 234 -19.26 -14.46 -15.88
N VAL A 235 -19.25 -15.02 -14.66
CA VAL A 235 -20.00 -14.43 -13.57
C VAL A 235 -19.17 -13.37 -12.84
N PRO A 236 -19.82 -12.35 -12.25
CA PRO A 236 -19.15 -11.29 -11.52
C PRO A 236 -18.24 -11.77 -10.40
N PHE A 237 -17.18 -10.99 -10.12
CA PHE A 237 -16.30 -11.27 -8.98
C PHE A 237 -17.08 -11.35 -7.66
N SER A 238 -18.09 -10.50 -7.51
CA SER A 238 -19.03 -10.51 -6.39
C SER A 238 -19.87 -11.78 -6.27
N SER A 239 -20.02 -12.56 -7.34
CA SER A 239 -20.92 -13.72 -7.42
C SER A 239 -20.30 -15.03 -6.96
N LEU A 240 -19.01 -15.04 -6.57
CA LEU A 240 -18.44 -16.21 -5.91
C LEU A 240 -19.28 -16.60 -4.68
N PRO A 241 -19.45 -17.89 -4.37
CA PRO A 241 -20.07 -18.31 -3.13
C PRO A 241 -19.28 -17.73 -1.94
N PRO A 242 -19.95 -17.31 -0.84
CA PRO A 242 -19.27 -16.87 0.37
C PRO A 242 -18.19 -17.87 0.77
N PRO A 243 -17.03 -17.42 1.27
CA PRO A 243 -16.07 -18.35 1.86
C PRO A 243 -16.80 -19.14 2.93
N THR A 244 -16.86 -20.47 2.81
CA THR A 244 -17.41 -21.33 3.85
C THR A 244 -16.66 -20.99 5.14
N HIS A 245 -17.38 -20.55 6.16
CA HIS A 245 -16.85 -19.87 7.35
C HIS A 245 -16.00 -20.77 8.27
N LEU A 246 -15.52 -21.90 7.77
CA LEU A 246 -14.86 -23.00 8.48
C LEU A 246 -13.79 -23.70 7.62
N VAL A 247 -13.06 -22.98 6.74
CA VAL A 247 -11.78 -23.53 6.24
C VAL A 247 -10.75 -23.33 7.34
N THR A 248 -10.52 -24.41 8.09
CA THR A 248 -9.50 -24.53 9.13
C THR A 248 -8.17 -23.90 8.68
N SER A 249 -7.49 -23.26 9.63
CA SER A 249 -6.20 -22.55 9.53
C SER A 249 -5.08 -23.28 8.75
N ARG A 250 -5.21 -24.60 8.53
CA ARG A 250 -4.23 -25.42 7.79
C ARG A 250 -4.47 -25.47 6.28
N ASP A 251 -5.70 -25.59 5.81
CA ASP A 251 -5.98 -25.66 4.37
C ASP A 251 -5.89 -24.29 3.70
N SER A 252 -6.36 -23.23 4.38
CA SER A 252 -6.18 -21.86 3.91
C SER A 252 -4.70 -21.46 3.81
N ARG A 253 -3.84 -21.98 4.70
CA ARG A 253 -2.38 -21.77 4.64
C ARG A 253 -1.77 -22.54 3.48
N THR A 254 -2.19 -23.78 3.25
CA THR A 254 -1.64 -24.65 2.19
C THR A 254 -2.09 -24.20 0.80
N ASP A 255 -3.36 -23.79 0.64
CA ASP A 255 -3.87 -23.20 -0.60
C ASP A 255 -3.36 -21.78 -0.80
N TRP A 256 -3.15 -20.98 0.25
CA TRP A 256 -2.45 -19.71 0.14
C TRP A 256 -0.98 -19.90 -0.23
N PHE A 257 -0.31 -20.93 0.30
CA PHE A 257 1.07 -21.27 -0.06
C PHE A 257 1.14 -21.77 -1.51
N LYS A 258 0.28 -22.70 -1.91
CA LYS A 258 0.15 -23.17 -3.30
C LYS A 258 -0.17 -22.01 -4.24
N ASN A 259 -1.17 -21.19 -3.95
CA ASN A 259 -1.48 -20.01 -4.76
C ASN A 259 -0.36 -18.96 -4.72
N SER A 260 0.36 -18.80 -3.61
CA SER A 260 1.53 -17.92 -3.53
C SER A 260 2.72 -18.45 -4.30
N MET A 261 2.92 -19.78 -4.35
CA MET A 261 3.95 -20.44 -5.15
C MET A 261 3.58 -20.38 -6.63
N THR A 262 2.33 -20.67 -7.00
CA THR A 262 1.83 -20.48 -8.36
C THR A 262 1.92 -19.00 -8.78
N GLN A 263 1.69 -18.03 -7.89
CA GLN A 263 1.91 -16.60 -8.17
C GLN A 263 3.40 -16.16 -8.11
N ALA A 264 4.28 -16.97 -7.52
CA ALA A 264 5.72 -16.76 -7.52
C ALA A 264 6.38 -17.36 -8.78
N PHE A 265 5.86 -18.48 -9.29
CA PHE A 265 6.31 -19.18 -10.49
C PHE A 265 5.62 -18.68 -11.77
N ALA A 266 4.30 -18.47 -11.75
CA ALA A 266 3.61 -17.65 -12.74
C ALA A 266 3.76 -16.21 -12.29
N GLY A 267 4.78 -15.54 -12.83
CA GLY A 267 5.09 -14.14 -12.53
C GLY A 267 3.84 -13.33 -12.25
N TRP A 268 3.84 -12.68 -11.08
CA TRP A 268 3.38 -11.30 -10.92
C TRP A 268 2.93 -10.71 -12.26
N ASP A 269 1.68 -10.25 -12.37
CA ASP A 269 1.21 -9.38 -13.45
C ASP A 269 2.22 -8.24 -13.61
N VAL A 270 3.17 -8.53 -14.45
CA VAL A 270 4.32 -7.80 -14.90
C VAL A 270 4.14 -8.10 -16.38
N ASP A 271 3.50 -7.16 -17.08
CA ASP A 271 4.11 -6.69 -18.32
C ASP A 271 5.60 -6.90 -18.13
N PHE A 272 6.25 -7.83 -18.84
CA PHE A 272 7.64 -8.21 -18.56
C PHE A 272 8.59 -6.98 -18.52
N TYR A 273 8.08 -5.85 -18.98
CA TYR A 273 8.52 -4.48 -18.76
C TYR A 273 8.39 -3.94 -17.32
N SER A 274 7.29 -3.99 -16.55
CA SER A 274 7.15 -3.26 -15.27
C SER A 274 8.10 -3.70 -14.13
N GLY A 275 8.57 -4.94 -14.08
CA GLY A 275 9.52 -5.40 -13.04
C GLY A 275 10.96 -4.95 -13.30
N ARG A 276 11.39 -5.03 -14.57
CA ARG A 276 12.65 -4.40 -15.02
C ARG A 276 12.51 -2.89 -15.03
N VAL A 277 11.41 -2.35 -15.52
CA VAL A 277 11.11 -0.91 -15.56
C VAL A 277 11.03 -0.34 -14.16
N ILE A 278 10.46 -0.98 -13.13
CA ILE A 278 10.54 -0.44 -11.75
C ILE A 278 11.97 -0.44 -11.25
N ARG A 279 12.77 -1.51 -11.47
CA ARG A 279 14.20 -1.48 -11.10
C ARG A 279 14.99 -0.46 -11.93
N TYR A 280 14.67 -0.28 -13.21
CA TYR A 280 15.27 0.68 -14.11
C TYR A 280 14.80 2.10 -13.81
N TYR A 281 13.56 2.34 -13.41
CA TYR A 281 13.03 3.65 -13.03
C TYR A 281 13.59 4.04 -11.67
N VAL A 282 13.66 3.10 -10.72
CA VAL A 282 14.34 3.30 -9.43
C VAL A 282 15.84 3.54 -9.66
N SER A 283 16.49 2.82 -10.58
CA SER A 283 17.90 3.01 -10.92
C SER A 283 18.17 4.30 -11.71
N ILE A 284 17.30 4.68 -12.65
CA ILE A 284 17.39 5.93 -13.44
C ILE A 284 17.12 7.11 -12.53
N VAL A 285 16.04 7.11 -11.75
CA VAL A 285 15.73 8.19 -10.79
C VAL A 285 16.82 8.30 -9.73
N ALA A 286 17.36 7.18 -9.22
CA ALA A 286 18.50 7.21 -8.30
C ALA A 286 19.77 7.76 -8.97
N SER A 287 20.07 7.38 -10.22
CA SER A 287 21.27 7.83 -10.94
C SER A 287 21.18 9.31 -11.35
N THR A 288 20.01 9.77 -11.79
CA THR A 288 19.77 11.18 -12.12
C THR A 288 19.85 12.06 -10.88
N LEU A 289 19.40 11.59 -9.71
CA LEU A 289 19.48 12.35 -8.45
C LEU A 289 20.88 12.31 -7.82
N VAL A 290 21.62 11.21 -7.91
CA VAL A 290 23.05 11.16 -7.54
C VAL A 290 23.86 12.12 -8.41
N GLY A 291 23.56 12.20 -9.71
CA GLY A 291 24.16 13.17 -10.62
C GLY A 291 23.83 14.63 -10.26
N ILE A 292 22.60 14.93 -9.83
CA ILE A 292 22.21 16.28 -9.37
C ILE A 292 22.88 16.62 -8.03
N TYR A 293 22.96 15.67 -7.10
CA TYR A 293 23.59 15.85 -5.79
C TYR A 293 25.11 16.06 -5.90
N GLN A 294 25.78 15.31 -6.78
CA GLN A 294 27.22 15.48 -7.04
C GLN A 294 27.54 16.76 -7.83
N ARG A 295 26.65 17.18 -8.76
CA ARG A 295 26.83 18.43 -9.51
C ARG A 295 26.59 19.69 -8.66
N GLY A 296 25.81 19.58 -7.57
CA GLY A 296 25.69 20.62 -6.55
C GLY A 296 27.00 20.81 -5.76
N ARG A 297 27.71 19.73 -5.42
CA ARG A 297 28.99 19.79 -4.69
C ARG A 297 30.19 20.27 -5.51
N SER A 298 30.19 20.12 -6.83
CA SER A 298 31.26 20.65 -7.69
C SER A 298 31.09 22.11 -8.10
N ARG A 299 30.03 22.79 -7.63
CA ARG A 299 29.83 24.24 -7.82
C ARG A 299 30.07 25.07 -6.55
N GLU A 300 30.53 24.42 -5.48
CA GLU A 300 30.91 25.05 -4.20
C GLU A 300 32.39 24.86 -3.88
N ILE A 301 33.24 24.73 -4.91
CA ILE A 301 34.71 24.86 -4.79
C ILE A 301 35.18 25.87 -5.82
#